data_AF-B1XVI8-F1
#
_entry.id   AF-B1XVI8-F1
#
_cell.length_a   1.000
_cell.length_b   1.000
_cell.length_c   1.000
_cell.angle_alpha   90.00
_cell.angle_beta   90.00
_cell.angle_gamma   90.00
#
_symmetry.space_group_name_H-M   'P 1'
#
loop_
_entity.id
_entity.type
_entity.pdbx_description
1 polymer ?
#
loop_
_entity_poly.entity_id
_entity_poly.type
_entity_poly.pdbx_seq_one_letter_code
_entity_poly.pdbx_strand_id
1 'polypeptide(L)' 'MNMVSGELGHSLLPGRVIALMGDAIEFTLLLPKYQVRQRIGLMYLQANESNPNILALAAEARMLHRNNP' A
#
# COMPACT_ATOMS: atom_id res chain seq x y z
N MET A 1 -11.40 7.66 4.94
CA MET A 1 -11.01 9.04 4.56
C MET A 1 -12.02 10.10 5.02
N ASN A 2 -13.10 9.71 5.69
CA ASN A 2 -14.22 10.59 6.05
C ASN A 2 -13.83 11.89 6.77
N MET A 3 -12.76 11.90 7.56
CA MET A 3 -12.28 13.12 8.22
C MET A 3 -11.60 14.10 7.25
N VAL A 4 -10.82 13.60 6.28
CA VAL A 4 -10.18 14.46 5.26
C VAL A 4 -11.25 14.95 4.27
N SER A 5 -12.14 14.07 3.81
CA SER A 5 -13.28 14.44 2.96
C SER A 5 -14.29 15.35 3.65
N GLY A 6 -14.36 15.32 4.99
CA GLY A 6 -15.16 16.22 5.81
C GLY A 6 -14.44 17.50 6.23
N GLU A 7 -13.30 17.81 5.62
CA GLU A 7 -12.53 19.04 5.84
C GLU A 7 -11.95 19.22 7.26
N LEU A 8 -11.86 18.14 8.07
CA LEU A 8 -11.32 18.20 9.43
C LEU A 8 -9.78 18.27 9.48
N GLY A 9 -9.09 18.10 8.35
CA GLY A 9 -7.62 18.22 8.29
C GLY A 9 -6.96 17.44 7.16
N HIS A 10 -5.65 17.28 7.27
CA HIS A 10 -4.78 16.69 6.25
C HIS A 10 -4.13 15.40 6.77
N SER A 11 -3.80 14.48 5.87
CA SER A 11 -3.12 13.24 6.22
C SER A 11 -2.11 12.82 5.15
N LEU A 12 -1.05 12.13 5.55
CA LEU A 12 -0.09 11.53 4.63
C LEU A 12 -0.56 10.14 4.24
N LEU A 13 -0.63 9.89 2.93
CA LEU A 13 -1.07 8.61 2.39
C LEU A 13 -0.04 8.03 1.43
N PRO A 14 0.04 6.70 1.33
CA PRO A 14 0.83 6.07 0.29
C PRO A 14 0.27 6.45 -1.09
N GLY A 15 1.13 6.84 -2.03
CA GLY A 15 0.69 7.27 -3.36
C GLY A 15 -0.19 6.25 -4.11
N ARG A 16 -0.02 4.94 -3.83
CA ARG A 16 -0.89 3.88 -4.36
C ARG A 16 -2.38 4.02 -4.04
N VAL A 17 -2.74 4.82 -3.02
CA VAL A 17 -4.14 5.06 -2.64
C VAL A 17 -4.82 6.04 -3.61
N ILE A 18 -4.07 6.86 -4.36
CA ILE A 18 -4.63 7.82 -5.32
C ILE A 18 -5.55 7.12 -6.33
N ALA A 19 -5.11 5.97 -6.87
CA ALA A 19 -5.88 5.19 -7.83
C ALA A 19 -7.21 4.62 -7.27
N LEU A 20 -7.38 4.59 -5.94
CA LEU A 20 -8.55 4.02 -5.28
C LEU A 20 -9.59 5.08 -4.86
N MET A 21 -9.21 6.36 -4.80
CA MET A 21 -10.01 7.40 -4.14
C MET A 21 -10.79 8.28 -5.11
N GLY A 22 -10.57 8.13 -6.43
CA GLY A 22 -11.23 8.95 -7.44
C GLY A 22 -11.09 10.44 -7.13
N ASP A 23 -12.18 11.20 -7.33
CA ASP A 23 -12.21 12.66 -7.12
C ASP A 23 -12.69 13.07 -5.72
N ALA A 24 -12.77 12.13 -4.77
CA ALA A 24 -13.36 12.38 -3.44
C ALA A 24 -12.48 13.25 -2.52
N ILE A 25 -11.19 13.40 -2.84
CA ILE A 25 -10.25 14.28 -2.14
C ILE A 25 -9.18 14.81 -3.11
N GLU A 26 -8.63 15.96 -2.78
CA GLU A 26 -7.46 16.50 -3.46
C GLU A 26 -6.16 15.89 -2.92
N PHE A 27 -5.20 15.64 -3.81
CA PHE A 27 -3.87 15.15 -3.46
C PHE A 27 -2.79 16.17 -3.81
N THR A 28 -1.94 16.47 -2.84
CA THR A 28 -0.70 17.22 -3.06
C THR A 28 0.50 16.27 -2.95
N LEU A 29 1.36 16.24 -3.98
CA LEU A 29 2.56 15.42 -3.95
C LEU A 29 3.60 16.00 -2.97
N LEU A 30 4.20 15.12 -2.18
CA LEU A 30 5.29 15.51 -1.28
C LEU A 30 6.57 15.83 -2.06
N LEU A 31 7.29 16.86 -1.62
CA LEU A 31 8.64 17.15 -2.09
C LEU A 31 9.55 15.91 -1.87
N PRO A 32 10.56 15.67 -2.75
CA PRO A 32 11.38 14.46 -2.69
C PRO A 32 11.98 14.15 -1.32
N LYS A 33 12.44 15.17 -0.59
CA LYS A 33 13.02 15.03 0.77
C LYS A 33 12.04 14.54 1.84
N TYR A 34 10.73 14.61 1.58
CA TYR A 34 9.67 14.16 2.49
C TYR A 34 9.03 12.85 2.03
N GLN A 35 9.44 12.31 0.88
CA GLN A 35 8.92 11.03 0.41
C GLN A 35 9.50 9.89 1.24
N VAL A 36 8.62 9.00 1.70
CA VAL A 36 8.99 7.79 2.46
C VAL A 36 8.53 6.56 1.70
N ARG A 37 9.46 5.64 1.40
CA ARG A 37 9.12 4.36 0.78
C ARG A 37 8.71 3.36 1.87
N GLN A 38 7.44 2.96 1.85
CA GLN A 38 6.94 1.91 2.75
C GLN A 38 7.24 0.53 2.17
N ARG A 39 7.80 -0.38 2.98
CA ARG A 39 8.00 -1.79 2.64
C ARG A 39 6.88 -2.61 3.27
N ILE A 40 6.00 -3.18 2.45
CA ILE A 40 4.94 -4.09 2.89
C ILE A 40 5.47 -5.53 2.80
N GLY A 41 5.27 -6.33 3.84
CA GLY A 41 5.66 -7.73 3.89
C GLY A 41 4.46 -8.66 4.10
N LEU A 42 4.53 -9.85 3.52
CA LEU A 42 3.65 -10.97 3.86
C LEU A 42 4.26 -11.73 5.03
N MET A 43 3.52 -11.85 6.13
CA MET A 43 3.95 -12.57 7.34
C MET A 43 3.07 -13.79 7.56
N TYR A 44 3.68 -14.93 7.88
CA TYR A 44 3.01 -16.19 8.18
C TYR A 44 3.84 -17.00 9.18
N LEU A 45 3.20 -17.94 9.88
CA LEU A 45 3.92 -18.85 10.78
C LEU A 45 4.89 -19.73 10.00
N GLN A 46 6.12 -19.88 10.48
CA GLN A 46 7.13 -20.72 9.83
C GLN A 46 6.64 -22.16 9.62
N ALA A 47 5.85 -22.70 10.57
CA ALA A 47 5.22 -24.02 10.45
C ALA A 47 4.33 -24.18 9.20
N ASN A 48 3.89 -23.08 8.58
CA ASN A 48 3.08 -23.06 7.37
C ASN A 48 3.88 -22.75 6.10
N GLU A 49 5.22 -22.74 6.14
CA GLU A 49 6.03 -22.42 4.97
C GLU A 49 5.81 -23.38 3.80
N SER A 50 5.50 -24.64 4.07
CA SER A 50 5.18 -25.65 3.06
C SER A 50 3.68 -25.72 2.71
N ASN A 51 2.83 -24.89 3.33
CA ASN A 51 1.41 -24.87 3.03
C ASN A 51 1.20 -24.36 1.58
N PRO A 52 0.55 -25.13 0.69
CA PRO A 52 0.39 -24.76 -0.72
C PRO A 52 -0.28 -23.40 -0.92
N ASN A 53 -1.26 -23.04 -0.09
CA ASN A 53 -1.97 -21.76 -0.21
C ASN A 53 -1.08 -20.58 0.20
N ILE A 54 -0.22 -20.76 1.22
CA ILE A 54 0.75 -19.73 1.62
C ILE A 54 1.83 -19.56 0.54
N LEU A 55 2.31 -20.65 -0.04
CA LEU A 55 3.26 -20.60 -1.14
C LEU A 55 2.69 -19.89 -2.37
N ALA A 56 1.43 -20.19 -2.73
CA ALA A 56 0.73 -19.52 -3.82
C ALA A 56 0.58 -18.01 -3.54
N LEU A 57 0.11 -17.62 -2.35
CA LEU A 57 -0.01 -16.21 -1.97
C LEU A 57 1.35 -15.49 -1.97
N ALA A 58 2.40 -16.14 -1.49
CA ALA A 58 3.75 -15.58 -1.51
C ALA A 58 4.30 -15.43 -2.94
N ALA A 59 3.96 -16.34 -3.86
CA ALA A 59 4.31 -16.21 -5.27
C ALA A 59 3.60 -15.00 -5.91
N GLU A 60 2.29 -14.85 -5.70
CA GLU A 60 1.51 -13.70 -6.16
C GLU A 60 2.04 -12.38 -5.61
N ALA A 61 2.33 -12.32 -4.30
CA ALA A 61 2.91 -11.13 -3.68
C ALA A 61 4.26 -10.72 -4.31
N ARG A 62 5.11 -11.71 -4.65
CA ARG A 62 6.38 -11.45 -5.35
C ARG A 62 6.16 -10.97 -6.79
N MET A 63 5.15 -11.51 -7.49
CA MET A 63 4.80 -11.07 -8.84
C MET A 63 4.28 -9.63 -8.84
N LEU A 64 3.38 -9.29 -7.91
CA LEU A 64 2.88 -7.92 -7.73
C LEU A 64 4.00 -6.93 -7.42
N HIS A 65 4.98 -7.31 -6.58
CA HIS A 65 6.13 -6.45 -6.29
C HIS A 65 7.00 -6.19 -7.53
N ARG A 66 7.22 -7.19 -8.39
CA ARG A 66 7.98 -7.01 -9.64
C ARG A 66 7.28 -6.09 -10.63
N ASN A 67 5.96 -6.15 -10.69
CA ASN A 67 5.17 -5.38 -11.64
C ASN A 67 4.93 -3.93 -11.20
N ASN A 68 5.32 -3.56 -9.98
CA ASN A 68 5.09 -2.24 -9.40
C ASN A 68 6.41 -1.67 -8.84
N PRO A 69 7.18 -0.89 -9.64
CA PRO A 69 8.53 -0.42 -9.27
C PRO A 69 8.58 0.46 -8.00
#